data_AF-A0A2W5KBS4-F1
#
_entry.id   AF-A0A2W5KBS4-F1
#
_cell.length_a   1.000
_cell.length_b   1.000
_cell.length_c   1.000
_cell.angle_alpha   90.00
_cell.angle_beta   90.00
_cell.angle_gamma   90.00
#
_symmetry.space_group_name_H-M   'P 1'
#
loop_
_entity.id
_entity.type
_entity.pdbx_description
1 polymer ?
#
loop_
_entity_poly.entity_id
_entity_poly.type
_entity_poly.pdbx_seq_one_letter_code
_entity_poly.pdbx_strand_id
1 'polypeptide(L)'
;MELDRLFWEITGLPENNSLPLSFRAHGTWICTTPAHEELKVADAEMTADAVASEIIRWADTCFSDLSPLVSVSSIIEEIEEMRQSTGLKSYFAAHVCSLILAGRIDAARVECEDAIRRDHAGGFAVARGPTLPEMAIDWIVGRDAR
;
A
#
# COMPACT_ATOMS: atom_id res chain seq x y z
N MET A 1 -4.52 6.40 -8.02
CA MET A 1 -3.67 5.81 -6.98
C MET A 1 -2.69 4.88 -7.67
N GLU A 2 -1.46 5.34 -7.89
CA GLU A 2 -0.41 4.58 -8.60
C GLU A 2 0.02 3.31 -7.84
N LEU A 3 -0.11 3.33 -6.51
CA LEU A 3 0.25 2.22 -5.64
C LEU A 3 -0.67 1.01 -5.86
N ASP A 4 -1.99 1.19 -5.81
CA ASP A 4 -2.97 0.14 -6.13
C ASP A 4 -2.76 -0.41 -7.55
N ARG A 5 -2.48 0.47 -8.51
CA ARG A 5 -2.27 0.09 -9.89
C ARG A 5 -1.07 -0.83 -10.03
N LEU A 6 0.07 -0.43 -9.46
CA LEU A 6 1.28 -1.23 -9.47
C LEU A 6 1.08 -2.57 -8.76
N PHE A 7 0.37 -2.59 -7.62
CA PHE A 7 0.06 -3.83 -6.92
C PHE A 7 -0.70 -4.83 -7.81
N TRP A 8 -1.71 -4.37 -8.55
CA TRP A 8 -2.45 -5.22 -9.49
C TRP A 8 -1.61 -5.67 -10.68
N GLU A 9 -0.69 -4.83 -11.16
CA GLU A 9 0.27 -5.21 -12.21
C GLU A 9 1.25 -6.30 -11.71
N ILE A 10 1.77 -6.16 -10.49
CA ILE A 10 2.67 -7.14 -9.86
C ILE A 10 1.96 -8.48 -9.66
N THR A 11 0.72 -8.44 -9.15
CA THR A 11 -0.05 -9.66 -8.87
C THR A 11 -0.68 -10.31 -10.10
N GLY A 12 -0.46 -9.75 -11.29
CA GLY A 12 -0.95 -10.29 -12.56
C GLY A 12 -2.46 -10.11 -12.77
N LEU A 13 -3.08 -9.14 -12.11
CA LEU A 13 -4.52 -8.85 -12.17
C LEU A 13 -4.81 -7.38 -12.59
N PRO A 14 -4.18 -6.85 -13.66
CA PRO A 14 -4.32 -5.45 -14.03
C PRO A 14 -5.77 -5.02 -14.34
N GLU A 15 -6.64 -5.95 -14.72
CA GLU A 15 -8.07 -5.72 -14.94
C GLU A 15 -8.79 -5.19 -13.69
N ASN A 16 -8.27 -5.47 -12.49
CA ASN A 16 -8.84 -4.98 -11.24
C ASN A 16 -8.81 -3.45 -11.14
N ASN A 17 -7.95 -2.77 -11.90
CA ASN A 17 -7.92 -1.30 -11.98
C ASN A 17 -9.23 -0.70 -12.51
N SER A 18 -10.01 -1.47 -13.27
CA SER A 18 -11.29 -1.02 -13.83
C SER A 18 -12.49 -1.26 -12.91
N LEU A 19 -12.28 -1.97 -11.79
CA LEU A 19 -13.36 -2.33 -10.88
C LEU A 19 -13.73 -1.18 -9.92
N PRO A 20 -14.98 -1.17 -9.40
CA PRO A 20 -15.40 -0.18 -8.41
C PRO A 20 -14.45 -0.10 -7.21
N LEU A 21 -14.29 1.08 -6.62
CA LEU A 21 -13.42 1.28 -5.44
C LEU A 21 -13.75 0.33 -4.29
N SER A 22 -15.03 0.02 -4.08
CA SER A 22 -15.48 -0.94 -3.08
C SER A 22 -14.96 -2.37 -3.32
N PHE A 23 -14.67 -2.73 -4.57
CA PHE A 23 -14.06 -4.01 -4.93
C PHE A 23 -12.52 -3.94 -4.87
N ARG A 24 -11.95 -2.81 -5.32
CA ARG A 24 -10.51 -2.53 -5.22
C ARG A 24 -10.02 -2.37 -3.78
N ALA A 25 -10.95 -2.19 -2.83
CA ALA A 25 -10.67 -2.13 -1.41
C ALA A 25 -9.78 -3.30 -0.95
N HIS A 26 -9.91 -4.51 -1.51
CA HIS A 26 -9.00 -5.61 -1.20
C HIS A 26 -7.52 -5.29 -1.47
N GLY A 27 -7.20 -4.61 -2.57
CA GLY A 27 -5.86 -4.11 -2.85
C GLY A 27 -5.45 -3.02 -1.85
N THR A 28 -6.37 -2.13 -1.51
CA THR A 28 -6.17 -1.09 -0.48
C THR A 28 -5.89 -1.67 0.92
N TRP A 29 -6.54 -2.79 1.30
CA TRP A 29 -6.29 -3.48 2.57
C TRP A 29 -4.97 -4.26 2.59
N ILE A 30 -4.48 -4.70 1.43
CA ILE A 30 -3.17 -5.37 1.31
C ILE A 30 -2.05 -4.33 1.27
N CYS A 31 -2.26 -3.24 0.54
CA CYS A 31 -1.38 -2.08 0.46
C CYS A 31 -1.70 -1.05 1.57
N THR A 32 -1.87 -1.52 2.79
CA THR A 32 -2.12 -0.63 3.93
C THR A 32 -0.88 0.25 4.17
N THR A 33 -1.10 1.53 4.47
CA THR A 33 -0.07 2.47 4.94
C THR A 33 -0.40 2.91 6.37
N PRO A 34 0.59 3.33 7.18
CA PRO A 34 0.33 3.96 8.46
C PRO A 34 -0.62 5.16 8.33
N ALA A 35 -1.52 5.33 9.30
CA ALA A 35 -2.37 6.51 9.37
C ALA A 35 -1.59 7.65 10.03
N HIS A 36 -1.47 8.79 9.35
CA HIS A 36 -0.87 9.99 9.94
C HIS A 36 -1.78 10.64 10.97
N GLU A 37 -3.09 10.65 10.71
CA GLU A 37 -4.10 11.17 11.60
C GLU A 37 -5.34 10.26 11.57
N GLU A 38 -6.08 10.22 12.67
CA GLU A 38 -7.32 9.48 12.80
C GLU A 38 -8.45 10.40 13.24
N LEU A 39 -9.54 10.46 12.46
CA LEU A 39 -10.76 11.13 12.87
C LEU A 39 -11.60 10.19 13.73
N LYS A 40 -11.97 10.66 14.93
CA LYS A 40 -12.96 9.98 15.77
C LYS A 40 -14.28 10.73 15.70
N VAL A 41 -15.26 10.14 15.02
CA VAL A 41 -16.62 10.69 14.92
C VAL A 41 -17.51 10.00 15.97
N ALA A 42 -18.20 10.80 16.80
CA ALA A 42 -19.19 10.28 17.73
C ALA A 42 -20.51 10.01 16.98
N ASP A 43 -20.81 8.73 16.77
CA ASP A 43 -21.94 8.27 15.94
C ASP A 43 -23.33 8.56 16.54
N ALA A 44 -23.39 8.92 17.83
CA ALA A 44 -24.65 9.00 18.58
C ALA A 44 -25.54 10.22 18.25
N GLU A 45 -25.01 11.27 17.62
CA GLU A 45 -25.72 12.55 17.46
C GLU A 45 -25.72 13.12 16.03
N MET A 46 -25.16 12.40 15.05
CA MET A 46 -25.01 12.89 13.67
C MET A 46 -25.87 12.09 12.70
N THR A 47 -26.49 12.78 11.74
CA THR A 47 -27.11 12.12 10.58
C THR A 47 -26.02 11.57 9.64
N ALA A 48 -26.36 10.59 8.80
CA ALA A 48 -25.40 10.03 7.83
C ALA A 48 -24.76 11.12 6.93
N ASP A 49 -25.54 12.10 6.49
CA ASP A 49 -25.04 13.23 5.68
C ASP A 49 -24.09 14.13 6.47
N ALA A 50 -24.35 14.34 7.77
CA ALA A 50 -23.48 15.13 8.63
C ALA A 50 -22.14 14.41 8.87
N VAL A 51 -22.17 13.09 9.11
CA VAL A 51 -20.95 12.27 9.23
C VAL A 51 -20.15 12.31 7.93
N ALA A 52 -20.80 12.11 6.78
CA ALA A 52 -20.13 12.15 5.48
C ALA A 52 -19.49 13.51 5.20
N SER A 53 -20.20 14.60 5.51
CA SER A 53 -19.68 15.97 5.35
C SER A 53 -18.46 16.24 6.23
N GLU A 54 -18.49 15.74 7.47
CA GLU A 54 -17.37 15.89 8.41
C GLU A 54 -16.14 15.08 7.98
N ILE A 55 -16.34 13.86 7.49
CA ILE A 55 -15.26 13.03 6.93
C ILE A 55 -14.60 13.73 5.74
N ILE A 56 -15.40 14.26 4.81
CA ILE A 56 -14.89 14.98 3.62
C ILE A 56 -14.10 16.22 4.06
N ARG A 57 -14.68 17.05 4.93
CA ARG A 57 -14.04 18.28 5.43
C ARG A 57 -12.71 17.98 6.13
N TRP A 58 -12.68 16.94 6.96
CA TRP A 58 -11.46 16.53 7.64
C TRP A 58 -10.42 16.01 6.65
N ALA A 59 -10.80 15.16 5.70
CA ALA A 59 -9.90 14.67 4.66
C ALA A 59 -9.28 15.81 3.82
N ASP A 60 -10.07 16.81 3.45
CA ASP A 60 -9.60 18.01 2.73
C ASP A 60 -8.60 18.83 3.56
N THR A 61 -8.85 18.93 4.87
CA THR A 61 -7.98 19.63 5.81
C THR A 61 -6.64 18.91 5.93
N CYS A 62 -6.66 17.62 6.25
CA CYS A 62 -5.45 16.81 6.37
C CYS A 62 -4.66 16.80 5.05
N PHE A 63 -5.33 16.70 3.89
CA PHE A 63 -4.63 16.74 2.61
C PHE A 63 -3.92 18.08 2.39
N SER A 64 -4.59 19.20 2.70
CA SER A 64 -4.02 20.54 2.54
C SER A 64 -2.83 20.78 3.46
N ASP A 65 -2.89 20.27 4.69
CA ASP A 65 -1.84 20.46 5.69
C ASP A 65 -0.65 19.51 5.50
N LEU A 66 -0.91 18.26 5.09
CA LEU A 66 0.12 17.22 4.94
C LEU A 66 0.78 17.21 3.57
N SER A 67 0.05 17.50 2.48
CA SER A 67 0.60 17.44 1.11
C SER A 67 1.89 18.27 0.91
N PRO A 68 2.09 19.44 1.54
CA PRO A 68 3.33 20.21 1.40
C PRO A 68 4.50 19.62 2.19
N LEU A 69 4.22 18.83 3.22
CA LEU A 69 5.20 18.34 4.19
C LEU A 69 5.65 16.90 3.90
N VAL A 70 4.89 16.18 3.09
CA VAL A 70 5.10 14.75 2.84
C VAL A 70 5.72 14.53 1.47
N SER A 71 6.89 13.91 1.45
CA SER A 71 7.58 13.44 0.24
C SER A 71 7.39 11.93 0.06
N VAL A 72 7.60 11.41 -1.16
CA VAL A 72 7.60 9.95 -1.39
C VAL A 72 8.65 9.25 -0.52
N SER A 73 9.82 9.87 -0.32
CA SER A 73 10.88 9.31 0.53
C SER A 73 10.46 9.23 2.00
N SER A 74 9.83 10.27 2.53
CA SER A 74 9.36 10.28 3.93
C SER A 74 8.26 9.25 4.16
N ILE A 75 7.36 9.03 3.18
CA ILE A 75 6.37 7.93 3.25
C ILE A 75 7.06 6.56 3.29
N ILE A 76 8.08 6.34 2.46
CA ILE A 76 8.82 5.07 2.46
C ILE A 76 9.49 4.82 3.81
N GLU A 77 10.11 5.86 4.37
CA GLU A 77 10.79 5.80 5.68
C GLU A 77 9.81 5.50 6.81
N GLU A 78 8.65 6.15 6.83
CA GLU A 78 7.62 5.90 7.85
C GLU A 78 7.01 4.50 7.74
N ILE A 79 6.74 4.03 6.51
CA ILE A 79 6.30 2.65 6.27
C ILE A 79 7.35 1.66 6.79
N GLU A 80 8.64 1.93 6.56
CA GLU A 80 9.74 1.10 7.05
C GLU A 80 9.81 1.08 8.59
N GLU A 81 9.79 2.26 9.22
CA GLU A 81 9.82 2.40 10.68
C GLU A 81 8.65 1.67 11.34
N MET A 82 7.45 1.81 10.78
CA MET A 82 6.25 1.13 11.27
C MET A 82 6.31 -0.38 11.06
N ARG A 83 6.88 -0.85 9.95
CA ARG A 83 7.07 -2.29 9.70
C ARG A 83 8.05 -2.89 10.71
N GLN A 84 9.14 -2.20 11.01
CA GLN A 84 10.16 -2.64 11.96
C GLN A 84 9.64 -2.64 13.40
N SER A 85 8.89 -1.61 13.80
CA SER A 85 8.43 -1.43 15.18
C SER A 85 7.24 -2.31 15.56
N THR A 86 6.31 -2.55 14.63
CA THR A 86 5.07 -3.28 14.92
C THR A 86 5.18 -4.78 14.64
N GLY A 87 6.16 -5.20 13.83
CA GLY A 87 6.24 -6.56 13.29
C GLY A 87 5.05 -6.93 12.39
N LEU A 88 4.18 -5.95 12.08
CA LEU A 88 3.00 -6.17 11.27
C LEU A 88 3.41 -6.32 9.81
N LYS A 89 3.11 -7.50 9.29
CA LYS A 89 3.36 -7.91 7.90
C LYS A 89 2.51 -7.13 6.88
N SER A 90 1.54 -6.36 7.35
CA SER A 90 0.53 -5.65 6.56
C SER A 90 1.09 -4.50 5.72
N TYR A 91 2.27 -3.98 6.06
CA TYR A 91 2.88 -2.85 5.34
C TYR A 91 3.82 -3.28 4.21
N PHE A 92 4.09 -4.58 4.06
CA PHE A 92 5.10 -5.08 3.13
C PHE A 92 4.76 -4.73 1.67
N ALA A 93 3.52 -4.97 1.24
CA ALA A 93 3.08 -4.68 -0.12
C ALA A 93 3.19 -3.19 -0.44
N ALA A 94 2.76 -2.33 0.49
CA ALA A 94 2.87 -0.88 0.35
C ALA A 94 4.34 -0.44 0.27
N HIS A 95 5.22 -1.01 1.09
CA HIS A 95 6.64 -0.70 1.08
C HIS A 95 7.31 -1.04 -0.25
N VAL A 96 7.13 -2.28 -0.74
CA VAL A 96 7.72 -2.74 -2.01
C VAL A 96 7.19 -1.91 -3.18
N CYS A 97 5.89 -1.67 -3.24
CA CYS A 97 5.31 -0.83 -4.30
C CYS A 97 5.85 0.60 -4.24
N SER A 98 6.02 1.17 -3.04
CA SER A 98 6.55 2.53 -2.87
C SER A 98 8.01 2.63 -3.30
N LEU A 99 8.86 1.64 -2.97
CA LEU A 99 10.24 1.58 -3.45
C LEU A 99 10.30 1.52 -4.98
N ILE A 100 9.45 0.69 -5.60
CA ILE A 100 9.39 0.57 -7.07
C ILE A 100 8.94 1.88 -7.73
N LEU A 101 7.87 2.51 -7.21
CA LEU A 101 7.38 3.79 -7.72
C LEU A 101 8.41 4.92 -7.56
N ALA A 102 9.22 4.88 -6.51
CA ALA A 102 10.33 5.80 -6.30
C ALA A 102 11.58 5.48 -7.14
N GLY A 103 11.54 4.45 -8.00
CA GLY A 103 12.69 4.03 -8.82
C GLY A 103 13.79 3.31 -8.03
N ARG A 104 13.57 2.95 -6.76
CA ARG A 104 14.51 2.23 -5.89
C ARG A 104 14.39 0.72 -6.10
N ILE A 105 14.59 0.27 -7.34
CA ILE A 105 14.35 -1.11 -7.78
C ILE A 105 15.22 -2.12 -7.02
N ASP A 106 16.51 -1.83 -6.84
CA ASP A 106 17.42 -2.72 -6.11
C ASP A 106 17.00 -2.91 -4.65
N ALA A 107 16.55 -1.84 -3.99
CA ALA A 107 16.04 -1.93 -2.62
C ALA A 107 14.77 -2.79 -2.58
N ALA A 108 13.84 -2.61 -3.52
CA ALA A 108 12.62 -3.41 -3.60
C ALA A 108 12.94 -4.91 -3.79
N ARG A 109 13.93 -5.22 -4.64
CA ARG A 109 14.43 -6.59 -4.85
C ARG A 109 14.99 -7.18 -3.56
N VAL A 110 15.88 -6.46 -2.86
CA VAL A 110 16.49 -6.93 -1.61
C VAL A 110 15.43 -7.26 -0.56
N GLU A 111 14.42 -6.41 -0.40
CA GLU A 111 13.30 -6.65 0.51
C GLU A 111 12.52 -7.92 0.16
N CYS A 112 12.26 -8.16 -1.14
CA CYS A 112 11.57 -9.36 -1.58
C CYS A 112 12.43 -10.62 -1.38
N GLU A 113 13.72 -10.57 -1.69
CA GLU A 113 14.64 -11.70 -1.50
C GLU A 113 14.82 -12.05 -0.02
N ASP A 114 14.86 -11.06 0.88
CA ASP A 114 14.88 -11.29 2.32
C ASP A 114 13.56 -11.90 2.83
N ALA A 115 12.42 -11.41 2.34
CA ALA A 115 11.11 -11.98 2.67
C ALA A 115 10.99 -13.45 2.25
N ILE A 116 11.44 -13.81 1.04
CA ILE A 116 11.47 -15.21 0.56
C ILE A 116 12.37 -16.07 1.46
N ARG A 117 13.58 -15.60 1.79
CA ARG A 117 14.50 -16.32 2.69
C ARG A 117 13.91 -16.58 4.08
N ARG A 118 12.98 -15.73 4.52
CA ARG A 118 12.29 -15.84 5.82
C ARG A 118 10.92 -16.54 5.75
N ASP A 119 10.56 -17.13 4.62
CA ASP A 119 9.25 -17.76 4.38
C ASP A 119 8.09 -16.79 4.66
N HIS A 120 8.23 -15.56 4.20
CA HIS A 120 7.29 -14.48 4.46
C HIS A 120 6.46 -14.13 3.21
N ALA A 121 5.18 -14.47 3.22
CA ALA A 121 4.29 -14.29 2.07
C ALA A 121 3.99 -12.84 1.64
N GLY A 122 4.33 -11.84 2.45
CA GLY A 122 4.19 -10.42 2.07
C GLY A 122 2.75 -9.88 2.13
N GLY A 123 1.84 -10.58 2.82
CA GLY A 123 0.44 -10.17 3.00
C GLY A 123 -0.50 -10.60 1.86
N PHE A 124 0.02 -11.10 0.75
CA PHE A 124 -0.77 -11.67 -0.35
C PHE A 124 -0.12 -12.95 -0.89
N ALA A 125 -0.91 -14.00 -1.05
CA ALA A 125 -0.47 -15.25 -1.66
C ALA A 125 -1.64 -15.92 -2.38
N VAL A 126 -1.35 -16.60 -3.48
CA VAL A 126 -2.30 -17.51 -4.13
C VAL A 126 -2.25 -18.84 -3.39
N ALA A 127 -3.42 -19.42 -3.05
CA ALA A 127 -3.54 -20.59 -2.18
C ALA A 127 -2.65 -21.81 -2.52
N ARG A 128 -2.16 -21.89 -3.77
CA ARG A 128 -1.17 -22.88 -4.25
C ARG A 128 -0.23 -22.28 -5.31
N GLY A 129 0.08 -21.00 -5.19
CA GLY A 129 0.86 -20.25 -6.18
C GLY A 129 1.90 -19.36 -5.52
N PRO A 130 2.46 -18.41 -6.28
CA PRO A 130 3.49 -17.53 -5.76
C PRO A 130 2.95 -16.63 -4.64
N THR A 131 3.86 -16.21 -3.79
CA THR A 131 3.71 -15.18 -2.78
C THR A 131 3.98 -13.81 -3.38
N LEU A 132 3.59 -12.73 -2.70
CA LEU A 132 3.81 -11.38 -3.18
C LEU A 132 5.30 -11.06 -3.46
N PRO A 133 6.27 -11.43 -2.60
CA PRO A 133 7.69 -11.24 -2.91
C PRO A 133 8.13 -11.93 -4.21
N GLU A 134 7.66 -13.15 -4.46
CA GLU A 134 7.99 -13.90 -5.68
C GLU A 134 7.41 -13.22 -6.92
N MET A 135 6.14 -12.81 -6.86
CA MET A 135 5.50 -12.04 -7.93
C MET A 135 6.22 -10.71 -8.21
N ALA A 136 6.66 -10.01 -7.16
CA ALA A 136 7.38 -8.75 -7.28
C ALA A 136 8.76 -8.93 -7.93
N ILE A 137 9.50 -10.00 -7.58
CA ILE A 137 10.77 -10.33 -8.24
C ILE A 137 10.54 -10.63 -9.72
N ASP A 138 9.55 -11.45 -10.05
CA ASP A 138 9.23 -11.79 -11.44
C ASP A 138 8.87 -10.54 -12.25
N TRP A 139 8.10 -9.63 -11.65
CA TRP A 139 7.77 -8.35 -12.27
C TRP A 139 8.99 -7.46 -12.50
N ILE A 140 9.89 -7.35 -11.51
CA ILE A 140 11.14 -6.58 -11.62
C ILE A 140 12.03 -7.16 -12.73
N VAL A 141 12.25 -8.47 -12.74
CA VAL A 141 13.06 -9.16 -13.78
C VAL A 141 12.42 -9.00 -15.16
N GLY A 142 11.11 -9.17 -15.26
CA GLY A 142 10.37 -9.02 -16.51
C GLY A 142 10.25 -7.58 -17.01
N ARG A 143 10.57 -6.58 -16.17
CA ARG A 143 10.68 -5.17 -16.56
C ARG A 143 12.02 -4.87 -17.23
N ASP A 144 13.12 -5.40 -16.70
CA ASP A 144 14.47 -5.19 -17.24
C ASP A 144 14.68 -5.84 -18.62
N ALA A 145 13.84 -6.80 -18.98
CA ALA A 145 13.84 -7.49 -20.27
C ALA A 145 13.02 -6.79 -21.38
N ARG A 146 12.34 -5.68 -21.07
CA ARG A 146 11.49 -4.90 -21.99
C ARG A 146 12.14 -3.58 -22.35
#